data_AF-A0ABD5WJ80-F1
#
_entry.id   AF-A0ABD5WJ80-F1
#
_cell.length_a   1.000
_cell.length_b   1.000
_cell.length_c   1.000
_cell.angle_alpha   90.00
_cell.angle_beta   90.00
_cell.angle_gamma   90.00
#
_symmetry.space_group_name_H-M   'P 1'
#
loop_
_entity.id
_entity.type
_entity.pdbx_description
1 polymer ?
#
loop_
_entity_poly.entity_id
_entity_poly.type
_entity_poly.pdbx_seq_one_letter_code
_entity_poly.pdbx_strand_id
1 'polypeptide(L)'
;MSESGKSVQSLETALPDPAEADDVIYDPSLDRLREFSEHLETTTEFGSPSYVSDERSRNADKTKNAVDSEFGASDYARVEEAFEAAREREMVCVDRRMGRYDDHSYVCRLYVPKEYGRIALAWAKLFEPVEDEGDSRPDPDFVTVQVPDFEETAIRILPDEGVTAVLGSDYTGEAKKSFLRLFMYYAKKQGGLGLHAGSKRVRLADDSGDLQEVGQAFLGLSATGKSTLTAHGLWLDEESGEEATMLQDDVCALLPDGTIAGSEGNGLYVKTIGLDADEQPAMHAAVTDESAVLENVDVSDDGTVDFDSDRHTSNGRAVIEREQLSSAGEDIDLDSVDQVFFITRNPVMPPVAKLSPEEAAVAFMLGESIQTSAGDLSKAGESIRVVGTNPFIVGSKGEEGNRFRNLVADLDVDCFVINTGHLGADQKDIGVEESVTILREIARGTVSWRDDAATGLTVPSEVPGMDISAFDVAENVENLDEKLAKLRTERRTHLDTFEDLDDEIRDAVY
;
A
#
# COMPACT_ATOMS: atom_id res chain seq x y z
N MET A 1 -19.62 -27.76 -1.94
CA MET A 1 -20.00 -28.44 -3.19
C MET A 1 -20.78 -27.44 -4.03
N SER A 2 -20.14 -26.78 -5.00
CA SER A 2 -20.84 -25.93 -5.98
C SER A 2 -21.13 -26.74 -7.25
N GLU A 3 -22.30 -26.50 -7.85
CA GLU A 3 -22.83 -27.21 -9.03
C GLU A 3 -22.22 -26.71 -10.37
N SER A 4 -20.92 -26.42 -10.39
CA SER A 4 -20.17 -26.22 -11.64
C SER A 4 -18.82 -26.95 -11.53
N GLY A 5 -18.88 -28.27 -11.66
CA GLY A 5 -17.71 -29.15 -11.57
C GLY A 5 -16.62 -28.82 -12.61
N LYS A 6 -15.64 -28.03 -12.19
CA LYS A 6 -14.22 -28.12 -12.54
C LYS A 6 -13.44 -27.64 -11.32
N SER A 7 -13.03 -28.58 -10.47
CA SER A 7 -12.01 -28.31 -9.45
C SER A 7 -10.68 -28.13 -10.18
N VAL A 8 -9.96 -27.06 -9.88
CA VAL A 8 -8.50 -27.03 -10.11
C VAL A 8 -7.94 -28.28 -9.42
N GLN A 9 -6.99 -28.96 -10.06
CA GLN A 9 -6.27 -30.04 -9.37
C GLN A 9 -5.73 -29.51 -8.03
N SER A 10 -5.65 -30.35 -7.00
CA SER A 10 -5.03 -29.88 -5.75
C SER A 10 -3.65 -29.33 -6.06
N LEU A 11 -3.27 -28.20 -5.46
CA LEU A 11 -2.04 -27.48 -5.78
C LEU A 11 -0.80 -28.39 -5.75
N GLU A 12 -0.75 -29.28 -4.76
CA GLU A 12 0.27 -30.34 -4.60
C GLU A 12 0.43 -31.27 -5.82
N THR A 13 -0.63 -31.44 -6.61
CA THR A 13 -0.59 -32.26 -7.85
C THR A 13 -0.50 -31.43 -9.12
N ALA A 14 -0.77 -30.12 -9.03
CA ALA A 14 -0.86 -29.23 -10.16
C ALA A 14 0.48 -28.56 -10.51
N LEU A 15 1.33 -28.32 -9.52
CA LEU A 15 2.64 -27.67 -9.68
C LEU A 15 3.80 -28.64 -9.45
N PRO A 16 4.98 -28.41 -10.06
CA PRO A 16 6.15 -29.23 -9.78
C PRO A 16 6.61 -29.03 -8.32
N ASP A 17 6.93 -30.13 -7.64
CA ASP A 17 7.61 -30.06 -6.35
C ASP A 17 9.00 -29.43 -6.55
N PRO A 18 9.26 -28.24 -5.98
CA PRO A 18 10.50 -27.54 -6.24
C PRO A 18 11.73 -28.24 -5.64
N ALA A 19 11.55 -29.14 -4.67
CA ALA A 19 12.64 -29.93 -4.09
C ALA A 19 12.99 -31.18 -4.93
N GLU A 20 12.06 -31.69 -5.74
CA GLU A 20 12.24 -32.92 -6.51
C GLU A 20 12.35 -32.71 -8.03
N ALA A 21 11.81 -31.61 -8.57
CA ALA A 21 11.75 -31.37 -10.01
C ALA A 21 13.10 -30.89 -10.59
N ASP A 22 13.61 -31.63 -11.57
CA ASP A 22 14.90 -31.32 -12.23
C ASP A 22 14.91 -29.96 -12.96
N ASP A 23 13.76 -29.51 -13.47
CA ASP A 23 13.61 -28.25 -14.22
C ASP A 23 13.25 -27.05 -13.31
N VAL A 24 13.29 -27.21 -11.98
CA VAL A 24 13.05 -26.13 -11.02
C VAL A 24 14.33 -25.80 -10.25
N ILE A 25 14.76 -24.54 -10.34
CA ILE A 25 15.83 -23.99 -9.52
C ILE A 25 15.20 -23.39 -8.26
N TYR A 26 15.27 -24.13 -7.15
CA TYR A 26 14.61 -23.75 -5.91
C TYR A 26 15.50 -22.93 -4.98
N ASP A 27 14.97 -21.80 -4.52
CA ASP A 27 15.59 -20.81 -3.63
C ASP A 27 17.08 -20.53 -3.90
N PRO A 28 17.42 -20.13 -5.14
CA PRO A 28 18.76 -19.65 -5.45
C PRO A 28 19.11 -18.39 -4.65
N SER A 29 20.40 -18.11 -4.49
CA SER A 29 20.87 -16.86 -3.87
C SER A 29 20.44 -15.64 -4.68
N LEU A 30 20.37 -14.46 -4.04
CA LEU A 30 20.05 -13.20 -4.71
C LEU A 30 21.01 -12.91 -5.88
N ASP A 31 22.31 -13.16 -5.71
CA ASP A 31 23.31 -13.04 -6.79
C ASP A 31 22.96 -13.95 -7.98
N ARG A 32 22.55 -15.18 -7.70
CA ARG A 32 22.18 -16.13 -8.73
C ARG A 32 20.88 -15.72 -9.45
N LEU A 33 19.93 -15.12 -8.73
CA LEU A 33 18.74 -14.53 -9.33
C LEU A 33 19.08 -13.37 -10.27
N ARG A 34 20.01 -12.49 -9.87
CA ARG A 34 20.53 -11.39 -10.70
C ARG A 34 21.19 -11.93 -11.97
N GLU A 35 22.06 -12.94 -11.84
CA GLU A 35 22.77 -13.57 -12.96
C GLU A 35 21.81 -14.11 -14.03
N PHE A 36 20.64 -14.65 -13.65
CA PHE A 36 19.70 -15.17 -14.64
C PHE A 36 19.12 -14.12 -15.59
N SER A 37 19.10 -12.85 -15.16
CA SER A 37 18.62 -11.72 -15.95
C SER A 37 19.73 -10.73 -16.33
N GLU A 38 21.01 -11.13 -16.27
CA GLU A 38 22.16 -10.28 -16.64
C GLU A 38 22.03 -9.70 -18.06
N HIS A 39 21.43 -10.47 -18.98
CA HIS A 39 21.19 -10.06 -20.36
C HIS A 39 20.18 -8.90 -20.53
N LEU A 40 19.41 -8.58 -19.48
CA LEU A 40 18.45 -7.47 -19.44
C LEU A 40 18.91 -6.32 -18.55
N GLU A 41 20.04 -6.49 -17.85
CA GLU A 41 20.48 -5.56 -16.81
C GLU A 41 21.24 -4.37 -17.40
N THR A 42 20.92 -3.17 -16.90
CA THR A 42 21.84 -2.03 -16.90
C THR A 42 22.31 -1.80 -15.47
N THR A 43 23.59 -2.04 -15.19
CA THR A 43 24.15 -1.74 -13.85
C THR A 43 24.31 -0.24 -13.68
N THR A 44 23.82 0.30 -12.57
CA THR A 44 23.91 1.73 -12.25
C THR A 44 25.33 2.15 -11.85
N GLU A 45 25.58 3.45 -11.77
CA GLU A 45 26.80 4.04 -11.21
C GLU A 45 27.03 3.66 -9.73
N PHE A 46 25.99 3.14 -9.05
CA PHE A 46 26.02 2.66 -7.67
C PHE A 46 26.25 1.15 -7.55
N GLY A 47 26.30 0.40 -8.65
CA GLY A 47 26.48 -1.06 -8.66
C GLY A 47 25.17 -1.87 -8.54
N SER A 48 24.04 -1.21 -8.27
CA SER A 48 22.72 -1.83 -8.26
C SER A 48 22.24 -2.20 -9.68
N PRO A 49 21.50 -3.30 -9.85
CA PRO A 49 20.88 -3.64 -11.12
C PRO A 49 19.67 -2.75 -11.42
N SER A 50 19.52 -2.35 -12.69
CA SER A 50 18.31 -1.72 -13.22
C SER A 50 17.75 -2.52 -14.39
N TYR A 51 16.42 -2.65 -14.43
CA TYR A 51 15.70 -3.37 -15.48
C TYR A 51 14.58 -2.52 -16.06
N VAL A 52 14.27 -2.72 -17.33
CA VAL A 52 13.16 -2.08 -18.01
C VAL A 52 12.15 -3.18 -18.39
N SER A 53 11.00 -3.19 -17.72
CA SER A 53 9.93 -4.18 -17.96
C SER A 53 9.05 -3.74 -19.12
N ASP A 54 8.53 -4.65 -19.96
CA ASP A 54 7.57 -4.33 -21.03
C ASP A 54 6.26 -3.74 -20.48
N GLU A 55 5.73 -4.28 -19.39
CA GLU A 55 4.60 -3.69 -18.68
C GLU A 55 5.10 -2.70 -17.63
N ARG A 56 4.69 -1.43 -17.70
CA ARG A 56 5.20 -0.34 -16.82
C ARG A 56 4.38 -0.13 -15.55
N SER A 57 3.28 -0.86 -15.41
CA SER A 57 2.35 -0.77 -14.29
C SER A 57 1.46 -2.01 -14.23
N ARG A 58 0.57 -2.07 -13.23
CA ARG A 58 -0.40 -3.17 -13.10
C ARG A 58 -1.46 -3.14 -14.20
N ASN A 59 -1.88 -4.32 -14.63
CA ASN A 59 -2.91 -4.56 -15.62
C ASN A 59 -4.29 -4.77 -14.96
N ALA A 60 -4.80 -3.72 -14.32
CA ALA A 60 -6.03 -3.78 -13.54
C ALA A 60 -7.27 -4.19 -14.37
N ASP A 61 -7.36 -3.77 -15.63
CA ASP A 61 -8.45 -4.12 -16.54
C ASP A 61 -8.37 -5.59 -17.03
N LYS A 62 -7.22 -6.25 -16.86
CA LYS A 62 -6.99 -7.67 -17.17
C LYS A 62 -7.03 -8.57 -15.95
N THR A 63 -7.28 -8.00 -14.77
CA THR A 63 -7.29 -8.72 -13.50
C THR A 63 -8.70 -9.19 -13.14
N LYS A 64 -8.85 -10.48 -12.82
CA LYS A 64 -10.10 -11.05 -12.31
C LYS A 64 -9.84 -12.00 -11.14
N ASN A 65 -10.66 -11.92 -10.10
CA ASN A 65 -10.69 -12.91 -9.02
C ASN A 65 -12.02 -13.68 -9.02
N ALA A 66 -12.00 -14.91 -8.47
CA ALA A 66 -13.15 -15.81 -8.45
C ALA A 66 -14.31 -15.38 -7.53
N VAL A 67 -14.12 -14.36 -6.69
CA VAL A 67 -15.14 -13.84 -5.76
C VAL A 67 -15.94 -12.70 -6.40
N ASP A 68 -15.27 -11.75 -7.04
CA ASP A 68 -15.88 -10.51 -7.54
C ASP A 68 -16.27 -10.56 -9.03
N SER A 69 -15.75 -11.53 -9.77
CA SER A 69 -15.97 -11.65 -11.22
C SER A 69 -16.84 -12.85 -11.56
N GLU A 70 -17.56 -12.76 -12.68
CA GLU A 70 -17.96 -13.97 -13.39
C GLU A 70 -16.70 -14.73 -13.82
N PHE A 71 -16.36 -15.77 -13.07
CA PHE A 71 -15.14 -16.55 -13.24
C PHE A 71 -15.47 -17.89 -13.90
N GLY A 72 -15.22 -17.96 -15.21
CA GLY A 72 -15.69 -19.05 -16.06
C GLY A 72 -14.60 -20.04 -16.45
N ALA A 73 -14.97 -21.01 -17.29
CA ALA A 73 -14.05 -22.04 -17.78
C ALA A 73 -12.81 -21.47 -18.49
N SER A 74 -12.93 -20.32 -19.16
CA SER A 74 -11.79 -19.62 -19.79
C SER A 74 -10.81 -19.06 -18.76
N ASP A 75 -11.30 -18.61 -17.61
CA ASP A 75 -10.46 -18.04 -16.55
C ASP A 75 -9.70 -19.15 -15.81
N TYR A 76 -10.36 -20.27 -15.52
CA TYR A 76 -9.68 -21.48 -15.01
C TYR A 76 -8.65 -22.03 -16.00
N ALA A 77 -8.92 -21.96 -17.31
CA ALA A 77 -7.95 -22.37 -18.32
C ALA A 77 -6.67 -21.52 -18.25
N ARG A 78 -6.75 -20.22 -17.98
CA ARG A 78 -5.55 -19.37 -17.78
C ARG A 78 -4.72 -19.78 -16.57
N VAL A 79 -5.38 -20.19 -15.49
CA VAL A 79 -4.67 -20.72 -14.30
C VAL A 79 -3.94 -22.02 -14.66
N GLU A 80 -4.62 -22.93 -15.36
CA GLU A 80 -4.01 -24.19 -15.81
C GLU A 80 -2.87 -23.97 -16.82
N GLU A 81 -2.97 -22.99 -17.71
CA GLU A 81 -1.89 -22.61 -18.64
C GLU A 81 -0.64 -22.13 -17.89
N ALA A 82 -0.81 -21.35 -16.82
CA ALA A 82 0.31 -20.95 -15.97
C ALA A 82 0.96 -22.17 -15.28
N PHE A 83 0.15 -23.10 -14.79
CA PHE A 83 0.65 -24.31 -14.12
C PHE A 83 1.32 -25.28 -15.09
N GLU A 84 0.79 -25.42 -16.31
CA GLU A 84 1.43 -26.16 -17.41
C GLU A 84 2.79 -25.54 -17.75
N ALA A 85 2.88 -24.22 -17.88
CA ALA A 85 4.15 -23.54 -18.09
C ALA A 85 5.16 -23.82 -16.95
N ALA A 86 4.71 -23.82 -15.70
CA ALA A 86 5.58 -24.15 -14.56
C ALA A 86 6.11 -25.60 -14.60
N ARG A 87 5.34 -26.55 -15.17
CA ARG A 87 5.75 -27.96 -15.30
C ARG A 87 6.64 -28.23 -16.51
N GLU A 88 6.51 -27.44 -17.58
CA GLU A 88 7.17 -27.72 -18.86
C GLU A 88 8.42 -26.88 -19.14
N ARG A 89 8.64 -25.82 -18.35
CA ARG A 89 9.73 -24.86 -18.55
C ARG A 89 10.75 -24.94 -17.41
N GLU A 90 11.96 -24.45 -17.68
CA GLU A 90 12.96 -24.22 -16.63
C GLU A 90 12.52 -23.02 -15.77
N MET A 91 12.11 -23.30 -14.54
CA MET A 91 11.57 -22.30 -13.61
C MET A 91 12.56 -21.98 -12.50
N VAL A 92 12.46 -20.77 -11.98
CA VAL A 92 12.96 -20.39 -10.67
C VAL A 92 11.78 -20.40 -9.71
N CYS A 93 11.96 -21.05 -8.56
CA CYS A 93 10.99 -21.07 -7.47
C CYS A 93 11.62 -20.42 -6.23
N VAL A 94 10.92 -19.48 -5.59
CA VAL A 94 11.41 -18.78 -4.39
C VAL A 94 10.31 -18.78 -3.34
N ASP A 95 10.66 -19.21 -2.12
CA ASP A 95 9.76 -19.14 -0.98
C ASP A 95 10.16 -18.01 -0.03
N ARG A 96 9.20 -17.16 0.34
CA ARG A 96 9.42 -16.08 1.30
C ARG A 96 8.31 -16.01 2.33
N ARG A 97 8.67 -15.59 3.54
CA ARG A 97 7.74 -15.33 4.63
C ARG A 97 7.21 -13.90 4.52
N MET A 98 5.89 -13.78 4.43
CA MET A 98 5.17 -12.51 4.42
C MET A 98 4.48 -12.31 5.76
N GLY A 99 4.74 -11.17 6.40
CA GLY A 99 4.27 -10.85 7.75
C GLY A 99 5.01 -11.60 8.86
N ARG A 100 5.04 -11.01 10.06
CA ARG A 100 5.71 -11.56 11.25
C ARG A 100 4.75 -11.92 12.38
N TYR A 101 3.59 -11.28 12.44
CA TYR A 101 2.55 -11.59 13.41
C TYR A 101 2.03 -13.02 13.23
N ASP A 102 2.03 -13.84 14.29
CA ASP A 102 1.85 -15.30 14.23
C ASP A 102 0.64 -15.74 13.37
N ASP A 103 -0.56 -15.23 13.63
CA ASP A 103 -1.79 -15.63 12.89
C ASP A 103 -1.92 -14.95 11.51
N HIS A 104 -0.99 -14.04 11.17
CA HIS A 104 -0.94 -13.26 9.93
C HIS A 104 0.44 -13.33 9.28
N SER A 105 1.08 -14.50 9.40
CA SER A 105 2.36 -14.80 8.77
C SER A 105 2.19 -15.96 7.80
N TYR A 106 2.60 -15.77 6.55
CA TYR A 106 2.29 -16.69 5.46
C TYR A 106 3.54 -17.07 4.68
N VAL A 107 3.65 -18.35 4.32
CA VAL A 107 4.64 -18.87 3.38
C VAL A 107 4.15 -18.61 1.96
N CYS A 108 4.87 -17.76 1.24
CA CYS A 108 4.56 -17.38 -0.13
C CYS A 108 5.53 -18.05 -1.10
N ARG A 109 5.01 -18.72 -2.12
CA ARG A 109 5.80 -19.35 -3.19
C ARG A 109 5.61 -18.65 -4.52
N LEU A 110 6.70 -18.20 -5.12
CA LEU A 110 6.70 -17.58 -6.44
C LEU A 110 7.43 -18.48 -7.45
N TYR A 111 6.75 -18.80 -8.56
CA TYR A 111 7.37 -19.38 -9.75
C TYR A 111 7.47 -18.35 -10.87
N VAL A 112 8.65 -18.24 -11.47
CA VAL A 112 8.90 -17.47 -12.70
C VAL A 112 9.82 -18.24 -13.65
N PRO A 113 9.71 -18.10 -14.98
CA PRO A 113 10.71 -18.66 -15.88
C PRO A 113 12.08 -18.08 -15.55
N LYS A 114 13.12 -18.92 -15.63
CA LYS A 114 14.48 -18.57 -15.20
C LYS A 114 15.01 -17.26 -15.80
N GLU A 115 14.74 -16.99 -17.07
CA GLU A 115 15.20 -15.75 -17.74
C GLU A 115 14.65 -14.46 -17.09
N TYR A 116 13.53 -14.55 -16.37
CA TYR A 116 12.92 -13.48 -15.58
C TYR A 116 13.32 -13.50 -14.10
N GLY A 117 14.49 -14.06 -13.77
CA GLY A 117 15.07 -14.07 -12.43
C GLY A 117 15.07 -12.70 -11.72
N ARG A 118 15.13 -11.59 -12.46
CA ARG A 118 14.96 -10.22 -11.93
C ARG A 118 13.64 -9.99 -11.17
N ILE A 119 12.55 -10.63 -11.55
CA ILE A 119 11.25 -10.53 -10.84
C ILE A 119 11.37 -11.21 -9.49
N ALA A 120 11.92 -12.43 -9.49
CA ALA A 120 12.15 -13.18 -8.25
C ALA A 120 13.18 -12.49 -7.37
N LEU A 121 14.23 -11.88 -7.93
CA LEU A 121 15.20 -11.05 -7.21
C LEU A 121 14.50 -9.92 -6.48
N ALA A 122 13.82 -9.03 -7.21
CA ALA A 122 13.16 -7.87 -6.63
C ALA A 122 12.10 -8.28 -5.59
N TRP A 123 11.28 -9.30 -5.90
CA TRP A 123 10.27 -9.81 -4.98
C TRP A 123 10.88 -10.44 -3.72
N ALA A 124 11.94 -11.24 -3.87
CA ALA A 124 12.64 -11.91 -2.77
C ALA A 124 13.25 -10.93 -1.76
N LYS A 125 13.59 -9.71 -2.18
CA LYS A 125 14.16 -8.68 -1.31
C LYS A 125 13.10 -7.97 -0.45
N LEU A 126 11.81 -8.06 -0.79
CA LEU A 126 10.73 -7.45 0.00
C LEU A 126 10.40 -8.24 1.27
N PHE A 127 10.61 -9.55 1.21
CA PHE A 127 10.14 -10.51 2.22
C PHE A 127 11.31 -11.30 2.80
N GLU A 128 11.07 -11.96 3.92
CA GLU A 128 12.12 -12.71 4.63
C GLU A 128 12.27 -14.13 4.03
N PRO A 129 13.46 -14.72 4.05
CA PRO A 129 13.63 -16.14 3.74
C PRO A 129 12.77 -17.02 4.65
N VAL A 130 12.24 -18.11 4.12
CA VAL A 130 11.56 -19.14 4.92
C VAL A 130 12.62 -20.01 5.59
N GLU A 131 12.51 -20.19 6.90
CA GLU A 131 13.35 -21.13 7.65
C GLU A 131 12.84 -22.57 7.49
N ASP A 132 13.74 -23.53 7.42
CA ASP A 132 13.36 -24.95 7.34
C ASP A 132 12.89 -25.46 8.71
N GLU A 133 11.79 -26.22 8.72
CA GLU A 133 11.27 -26.88 9.93
C GLU A 133 11.85 -28.29 10.05
N GLY A 134 13.06 -28.38 10.61
CA GLY A 134 13.78 -29.64 10.74
C GLY A 134 14.37 -30.09 9.40
N ASP A 135 13.87 -31.20 8.86
CA ASP A 135 14.33 -31.76 7.56
C ASP A 135 13.38 -31.40 6.39
N SER A 136 12.32 -30.64 6.65
CA SER A 136 11.29 -30.27 5.66
C SER A 136 11.00 -28.78 5.70
N ARG A 137 10.77 -28.20 4.53
CA ARG A 137 10.29 -26.83 4.41
C ARG A 137 8.76 -26.80 4.48
N PRO A 138 8.14 -25.80 5.14
CA PRO A 138 6.68 -25.71 5.20
C PRO A 138 6.06 -25.56 3.80
N ASP A 139 4.85 -26.11 3.66
CA ASP A 139 4.03 -25.92 2.47
C ASP A 139 3.59 -24.45 2.33
N PRO A 140 3.45 -23.93 1.10
CA PRO A 140 3.06 -22.55 0.89
C PRO A 140 1.58 -22.32 1.19
N ASP A 141 1.28 -21.25 1.91
CA ASP A 141 -0.08 -20.72 2.08
C ASP A 141 -0.56 -20.07 0.79
N PHE A 142 0.32 -19.32 0.12
CA PHE A 142 0.03 -18.60 -1.11
C PHE A 142 0.99 -18.96 -2.22
N VAL A 143 0.47 -19.11 -3.44
CA VAL A 143 1.26 -19.46 -4.62
C VAL A 143 0.94 -18.50 -5.76
N THR A 144 2.00 -17.95 -6.36
CA THR A 144 1.90 -17.21 -7.61
C THR A 144 2.77 -17.84 -8.68
N VAL A 145 2.19 -18.05 -9.86
CA VAL A 145 2.94 -18.41 -11.07
C VAL A 145 2.86 -17.24 -12.04
N GLN A 146 4.00 -16.63 -12.32
CA GLN A 146 4.10 -15.51 -13.26
C GLN A 146 4.86 -15.93 -14.51
N VAL A 147 4.20 -15.86 -15.66
CA VAL A 147 4.72 -16.24 -16.99
C VAL A 147 4.71 -15.00 -17.88
N PRO A 148 5.80 -14.22 -17.90
CA PRO A 148 5.77 -12.88 -18.49
C PRO A 148 5.66 -12.84 -20.02
N ASP A 149 6.22 -13.83 -20.71
CA ASP A 149 6.27 -13.95 -22.18
C ASP A 149 4.98 -14.51 -22.80
N PHE A 150 3.92 -14.69 -22.01
CA PHE A 150 2.66 -15.23 -22.49
C PHE A 150 1.95 -14.23 -23.44
N GLU A 151 1.38 -14.71 -24.55
CA GLU A 151 0.88 -13.86 -25.65
C GLU A 151 -0.27 -12.92 -25.21
N GLU A 152 -1.12 -13.36 -24.29
CA GLU A 152 -2.25 -12.57 -23.79
C GLU A 152 -2.11 -12.25 -22.31
N THR A 153 -2.15 -10.96 -21.97
CA THR A 153 -2.12 -10.51 -20.58
C THR A 153 -3.40 -10.91 -19.84
N ALA A 154 -3.26 -11.73 -18.80
CA ALA A 154 -4.36 -12.18 -17.97
C ALA A 154 -3.88 -12.45 -16.54
N ILE A 155 -4.48 -11.74 -15.58
CA ILE A 155 -4.21 -11.97 -14.16
C ILE A 155 -5.45 -12.64 -13.57
N ARG A 156 -5.30 -13.85 -13.03
CA ARG A 156 -6.39 -14.66 -12.48
C ARG A 156 -6.08 -15.07 -11.06
N ILE A 157 -7.01 -14.77 -10.16
CA ILE A 157 -6.86 -15.06 -8.73
C ILE A 157 -7.96 -16.01 -8.29
N LEU A 158 -7.57 -17.01 -7.53
CA LEU A 158 -8.43 -17.93 -6.80
C LEU A 158 -8.18 -17.67 -5.31
N PRO A 159 -8.88 -16.68 -4.70
CA PRO A 159 -8.53 -16.20 -3.37
C PRO A 159 -8.76 -17.24 -2.28
N ASP A 160 -9.76 -18.11 -2.43
CA ASP A 160 -10.05 -19.18 -1.47
C ASP A 160 -8.97 -20.26 -1.45
N GLU A 161 -8.29 -20.45 -2.58
CA GLU A 161 -7.21 -21.41 -2.79
C GLU A 161 -5.81 -20.82 -2.57
N GLY A 162 -5.70 -19.51 -2.32
CA GLY A 162 -4.39 -18.85 -2.14
C GLY A 162 -3.56 -18.75 -3.42
N VAL A 163 -4.20 -18.74 -4.61
CA VAL A 163 -3.49 -18.87 -5.90
C VAL A 163 -3.66 -17.65 -6.78
N THR A 164 -2.56 -17.24 -7.42
CA THR A 164 -2.59 -16.26 -8.51
C THR A 164 -1.80 -16.75 -9.74
N ALA A 165 -2.40 -16.64 -10.91
CA ALA A 165 -1.72 -16.76 -12.20
C ALA A 165 -1.54 -15.37 -12.81
N VAL A 166 -0.31 -15.01 -13.18
CA VAL A 166 0.04 -13.77 -13.86
C VAL A 166 0.61 -14.12 -15.24
N LEU A 167 -0.19 -13.93 -16.29
CA LEU A 167 0.23 -14.18 -17.67
C LEU A 167 0.46 -12.86 -18.40
N GLY A 168 1.51 -12.79 -19.22
CA GLY A 168 1.73 -11.70 -20.19
C GLY A 168 2.06 -10.36 -19.55
N SER A 169 2.71 -10.38 -18.38
CA SER A 169 3.22 -9.19 -17.70
C SER A 169 4.52 -9.52 -17.00
N ASP A 170 5.55 -8.73 -17.29
CA ASP A 170 6.89 -8.85 -16.74
C ASP A 170 7.16 -7.79 -15.64
N TYR A 171 6.13 -7.04 -15.27
CA TYR A 171 6.16 -6.05 -14.19
C TYR A 171 6.23 -6.72 -12.81
N THR A 172 7.24 -6.35 -12.01
CA THR A 172 7.46 -6.90 -10.67
C THR A 172 6.30 -6.59 -9.72
N GLY A 173 5.62 -5.45 -9.92
CA GLY A 173 4.48 -5.07 -9.11
C GLY A 173 3.28 -6.03 -9.20
N GLU A 174 3.16 -6.85 -10.25
CA GLU A 174 2.15 -7.93 -10.30
C GLU A 174 2.50 -9.06 -9.32
N ALA A 175 3.77 -9.48 -9.26
CA ALA A 175 4.25 -10.44 -8.27
C ALA A 175 3.95 -9.94 -6.85
N LYS A 176 4.42 -8.73 -6.51
CA LYS A 176 4.19 -8.13 -5.19
C LYS A 176 2.71 -8.09 -4.81
N LYS A 177 1.86 -7.52 -5.68
CA LYS A 177 0.44 -7.32 -5.35
C LYS A 177 -0.39 -8.61 -5.43
N SER A 178 0.10 -9.68 -6.05
CA SER A 178 -0.55 -11.00 -6.00
C SER A 178 -0.66 -11.53 -4.57
N PHE A 179 0.45 -11.49 -3.81
CA PHE A 179 0.50 -11.96 -2.43
C PHE A 179 -0.15 -10.97 -1.45
N LEU A 180 0.13 -9.67 -1.58
CA LEU A 180 -0.46 -8.66 -0.70
C LEU A 180 -2.00 -8.62 -0.78
N ARG A 181 -2.57 -8.94 -1.95
CA ARG A 181 -4.04 -9.11 -2.09
C ARG A 181 -4.54 -10.26 -1.22
N LEU A 182 -3.86 -11.40 -1.24
CA LEU A 182 -4.26 -12.59 -0.46
C LEU A 182 -4.06 -12.35 1.05
N PHE A 183 -2.99 -11.67 1.45
CA PHE A 183 -2.77 -11.21 2.82
C PHE A 183 -3.99 -10.45 3.37
N MET A 184 -4.43 -9.43 2.63
CA MET A 184 -5.59 -8.60 3.01
C MET A 184 -6.89 -9.42 3.03
N TYR A 185 -7.08 -10.32 2.07
CA TYR A 185 -8.26 -11.19 2.00
C TYR A 185 -8.34 -12.17 3.18
N TYR A 186 -7.22 -12.76 3.59
CA TYR A 186 -7.17 -13.67 4.73
C TYR A 186 -7.33 -12.93 6.05
N ALA A 187 -6.74 -11.74 6.21
CA ALA A 187 -7.01 -10.88 7.37
C ALA A 187 -8.51 -10.62 7.54
N LYS A 188 -9.21 -10.28 6.45
CA LYS A 188 -10.68 -10.11 6.45
C LYS A 188 -11.42 -11.38 6.90
N LYS A 189 -11.01 -12.56 6.40
CA LYS A 189 -11.62 -13.84 6.82
C LYS A 189 -11.42 -14.16 8.29
N GLN A 190 -10.34 -13.70 8.89
CA GLN A 190 -10.05 -13.85 10.30
C GLN A 190 -10.71 -12.75 11.16
N GLY A 191 -11.54 -11.91 10.56
CA GLY A 191 -12.24 -10.82 11.22
C GLY A 191 -11.42 -9.53 11.30
N GLY A 192 -10.18 -9.48 10.83
CA GLY A 192 -9.47 -8.21 10.65
C GLY A 192 -9.95 -7.43 9.42
N LEU A 193 -9.11 -6.50 8.97
CA LEU A 193 -9.30 -5.76 7.72
C LEU A 193 -7.95 -5.50 7.07
N GLY A 194 -7.83 -5.84 5.79
CA GLY A 194 -6.65 -5.48 5.01
C GLY A 194 -6.63 -4.00 4.63
N LEU A 195 -5.56 -3.29 4.96
CA LEU A 195 -5.39 -1.86 4.71
C LEU A 195 -4.24 -1.60 3.73
N HIS A 196 -4.48 -0.74 2.74
CA HIS A 196 -3.43 -0.20 1.89
C HIS A 196 -2.86 1.09 2.54
N ALA A 197 -2.29 0.92 3.73
CA ALA A 197 -1.89 2.01 4.61
C ALA A 197 -0.41 1.94 4.96
N GLY A 198 0.16 3.11 5.27
CA GLY A 198 1.39 3.17 6.05
C GLY A 198 1.07 3.05 7.53
N SER A 199 1.96 2.46 8.33
CA SER A 199 1.86 2.41 9.79
C SER A 199 3.10 3.00 10.44
N LYS A 200 2.91 3.67 11.57
CA LYS A 200 3.95 4.38 12.32
C LYS A 200 3.73 4.20 13.81
N ARG A 201 4.80 4.00 14.55
CA ARG A 201 4.86 4.08 16.01
C ARG A 201 5.48 5.42 16.40
N VAL A 202 4.80 6.19 17.23
CA VAL A 202 5.31 7.46 17.75
C VAL A 202 5.46 7.34 19.24
N ARG A 203 6.69 7.46 19.73
CA ARG A 203 6.96 7.54 21.16
C ARG A 203 7.23 8.99 21.50
N LEU A 204 6.36 9.60 22.31
CA LEU A 204 6.48 11.02 22.64
C LEU A 204 5.86 11.33 24.00
N ALA A 205 6.23 12.46 24.60
CA ALA A 205 5.63 12.91 25.84
C ALA A 205 4.22 13.45 25.59
N ASP A 206 3.27 13.01 26.41
CA ASP A 206 1.91 13.55 26.45
C ASP A 206 1.85 14.97 27.06
N ASP A 207 0.65 15.51 27.24
CA ASP A 207 0.44 16.84 27.84
C ASP A 207 0.86 16.91 29.33
N SER A 208 1.01 15.76 29.99
CA SER A 208 1.47 15.63 31.36
C SER A 208 3.00 15.51 31.47
N GLY A 209 3.67 15.22 30.34
CA GLY A 209 5.11 15.03 30.23
C GLY A 209 5.57 13.57 30.36
N ASP A 210 4.64 12.62 30.39
CA ASP A 210 4.93 11.19 30.47
C ASP A 210 5.11 10.62 29.04
N LEU A 211 6.19 9.85 28.83
CA LEU A 211 6.43 9.19 27.54
C LEU A 211 5.39 8.09 27.32
N GLN A 212 4.68 8.17 26.19
CA GLN A 212 3.73 7.17 25.71
C GLN A 212 4.06 6.76 24.28
N GLU A 213 3.54 5.60 23.87
CA GLU A 213 3.52 5.19 22.47
C GLU A 213 2.13 5.42 21.89
N VAL A 214 2.10 5.97 20.68
CA VAL A 214 0.91 6.26 19.89
C VAL A 214 1.07 5.60 18.53
N GLY A 215 0.20 4.65 18.24
CA GLY A 215 0.13 3.96 16.96
C GLY A 215 -0.70 4.73 15.93
N GLN A 216 -0.11 4.97 14.75
CA GLN A 216 -0.74 5.74 13.69
C GLN A 216 -0.82 4.93 12.39
N ALA A 217 -1.95 5.01 11.69
CA ALA A 217 -2.13 4.48 10.33
C ALA A 217 -2.50 5.59 9.34
N PHE A 218 -1.94 5.53 8.14
CA PHE A 218 -2.10 6.55 7.10
C PHE A 218 -2.67 5.94 5.83
N LEU A 219 -3.90 6.34 5.47
CA LEU A 219 -4.57 5.94 4.24
C LEU A 219 -4.56 7.11 3.26
N GLY A 220 -4.18 6.87 2.02
CA GLY A 220 -4.04 7.93 1.03
C GLY A 220 -3.78 7.38 -0.36
N LEU A 221 -4.33 8.06 -1.37
CA LEU A 221 -4.02 7.74 -2.76
C LEU A 221 -2.55 8.06 -3.08
N SER A 222 -2.05 7.50 -4.18
CA SER A 222 -0.70 7.83 -4.65
C SER A 222 -0.52 9.35 -4.82
N ALA A 223 0.65 9.86 -4.44
CA ALA A 223 1.00 11.30 -4.53
C ALA A 223 0.15 12.25 -3.65
N THR A 224 -0.54 11.75 -2.62
CA THR A 224 -1.15 12.59 -1.59
C THR A 224 -0.24 12.88 -0.38
N GLY A 225 0.96 12.29 -0.33
CA GLY A 225 1.90 12.45 0.78
C GLY A 225 1.88 11.33 1.82
N LYS A 226 1.18 10.20 1.55
CA LYS A 226 1.16 9.01 2.44
C LYS A 226 2.55 8.58 2.89
N SER A 227 3.44 8.25 1.96
CA SER A 227 4.79 7.79 2.28
C SER A 227 5.60 8.86 3.00
N THR A 228 5.46 10.13 2.62
CA THR A 228 6.12 11.27 3.28
C THR A 228 5.73 11.36 4.74
N LEU A 229 4.42 11.40 5.06
CA LEU A 229 3.95 11.50 6.45
C LEU A 229 4.29 10.23 7.26
N THR A 230 4.16 9.06 6.65
CA THR A 230 4.48 7.79 7.31
C THR A 230 5.98 7.68 7.64
N ALA A 231 6.87 8.18 6.80
CA ALA A 231 8.32 8.13 7.02
C ALA A 231 8.88 9.32 7.83
N HIS A 232 8.13 10.40 8.03
CA HIS A 232 8.64 11.61 8.67
C HIS A 232 8.85 11.46 10.19
N GLY A 233 9.99 11.87 10.73
CA GLY A 233 10.35 11.77 12.16
C GLY A 233 9.61 12.73 13.12
N LEU A 234 8.55 13.39 12.65
CA LEU A 234 7.75 14.41 13.36
C LEU A 234 8.52 15.56 14.05
N TRP A 235 9.80 15.76 13.71
CA TRP A 235 10.70 16.72 14.37
C TRP A 235 10.72 16.57 15.89
N LEU A 236 10.69 15.32 16.35
CA LEU A 236 10.78 14.99 17.77
C LEU A 236 12.21 15.13 18.27
N ASP A 237 12.35 15.34 19.58
CA ASP A 237 13.66 15.45 20.24
C ASP A 237 14.15 14.07 20.68
N GLU A 238 14.96 13.44 19.83
CA GLU A 238 15.54 12.12 20.10
C GLU A 238 16.38 12.10 21.40
N GLU A 239 17.00 13.21 21.80
CA GLU A 239 17.77 13.27 23.06
C GLU A 239 16.88 13.11 24.30
N SER A 240 15.60 13.47 24.17
CA SER A 240 14.60 13.30 25.22
C SER A 240 13.94 11.90 25.24
N GLY A 241 14.31 11.04 24.28
CA GLY A 241 13.75 9.71 24.10
C GLY A 241 12.45 9.67 23.30
N GLU A 242 12.12 10.77 22.60
CA GLU A 242 11.01 10.81 21.65
C GLU A 242 11.46 10.37 20.26
N GLU A 243 10.65 9.59 19.56
CA GLU A 243 10.98 9.05 18.26
C GLU A 243 9.71 8.73 17.46
N ALA A 244 9.84 8.72 16.12
CA ALA A 244 8.76 8.29 15.23
C ALA A 244 9.32 7.32 14.20
N THR A 245 8.81 6.09 14.22
CA THR A 245 9.33 4.97 13.45
C THR A 245 8.27 4.46 12.48
N MET A 246 8.61 4.39 11.20
CA MET A 246 7.75 3.76 10.18
C MET A 246 7.84 2.24 10.30
N LEU A 247 6.69 1.57 10.34
CA LEU A 247 6.59 0.12 10.44
C LEU A 247 6.21 -0.51 9.09
N GLN A 248 5.28 0.08 8.35
CA GLN A 248 4.95 -0.27 6.95
C GLN A 248 4.68 0.98 6.12
N ASP A 249 4.86 0.91 4.80
CA ASP A 249 4.54 2.00 3.86
C ASP A 249 3.33 1.69 2.95
N ASP A 250 3.05 0.40 2.72
CA ASP A 250 2.17 -0.06 1.65
C ASP A 250 0.94 -0.85 2.14
N VAL A 251 1.13 -2.06 2.68
CA VAL A 251 0.03 -2.97 3.07
C VAL A 251 0.23 -3.49 4.50
N CYS A 252 -0.86 -3.46 5.26
CA CYS A 252 -0.95 -4.03 6.61
C CYS A 252 -2.37 -4.55 6.87
N ALA A 253 -2.61 -5.14 8.04
CA ALA A 253 -3.91 -5.63 8.46
C ALA A 253 -4.28 -5.12 9.85
N LEU A 254 -5.42 -4.44 9.98
CA LEU A 254 -5.97 -4.05 11.28
C LEU A 254 -6.75 -5.23 11.88
N LEU A 255 -6.32 -5.68 13.06
CA LEU A 255 -6.87 -6.84 13.74
C LEU A 255 -7.89 -6.45 14.82
N PRO A 256 -8.79 -7.38 15.24
CA PRO A 256 -9.82 -7.08 16.24
C PRO A 256 -9.30 -6.72 17.64
N ASP A 257 -8.04 -7.00 17.95
CA ASP A 257 -7.39 -6.69 19.22
C ASP A 257 -6.65 -5.33 19.21
N GLY A 258 -6.67 -4.62 18.08
CA GLY A 258 -6.01 -3.32 17.91
C GLY A 258 -4.65 -3.38 17.24
N THR A 259 -4.08 -4.58 17.06
CA THR A 259 -2.80 -4.73 16.37
C THR A 259 -2.94 -4.38 14.88
N ILE A 260 -1.92 -3.72 14.32
CA ILE A 260 -1.72 -3.63 12.87
C ILE A 260 -0.57 -4.55 12.47
N ALA A 261 -0.88 -5.68 11.86
CA ALA A 261 0.10 -6.63 11.35
C ALA A 261 0.68 -6.14 10.00
N GLY A 262 2.00 -6.05 9.91
CA GLY A 262 2.72 -5.68 8.69
C GLY A 262 2.87 -6.83 7.72
N SER A 263 3.08 -6.53 6.43
CA SER A 263 3.20 -7.56 5.39
C SER A 263 4.62 -7.71 4.86
N GLU A 264 5.34 -6.62 4.64
CA GLU A 264 6.69 -6.62 4.03
C GLU A 264 7.78 -6.49 5.10
N GLY A 265 8.47 -7.60 5.37
CA GLY A 265 9.44 -7.73 6.47
C GLY A 265 10.85 -7.23 6.18
N ASN A 266 11.30 -7.23 4.93
CA ASN A 266 12.72 -7.06 4.60
C ASN A 266 13.01 -5.84 3.70
N GLY A 267 12.09 -5.51 2.79
CA GLY A 267 12.28 -4.43 1.83
C GLY A 267 11.03 -3.60 1.61
N LEU A 268 11.19 -2.52 0.84
CA LEU A 268 10.13 -1.61 0.43
C LEU A 268 10.16 -1.44 -1.09
N TYR A 269 8.99 -1.22 -1.72
CA TYR A 269 8.88 -1.01 -3.17
C TYR A 269 8.46 0.43 -3.47
N VAL A 270 9.46 1.32 -3.48
CA VAL A 270 9.28 2.77 -3.48
C VAL A 270 9.22 3.34 -4.89
N LYS A 271 8.61 4.52 -5.02
CA LYS A 271 8.57 5.28 -6.28
C LYS A 271 9.82 6.17 -6.37
N THR A 272 10.43 6.25 -7.54
CA THR A 272 11.71 6.95 -7.72
C THR A 272 11.63 8.26 -8.50
N ILE A 273 10.50 8.52 -9.19
CA ILE A 273 10.36 9.76 -9.98
C ILE A 273 10.44 11.01 -9.09
N GLY A 274 11.27 11.99 -9.48
CA GLY A 274 11.49 13.23 -8.74
C GLY A 274 12.20 13.03 -7.40
N LEU A 275 12.95 11.92 -7.25
CA LEU A 275 13.77 11.70 -6.06
C LEU A 275 15.01 12.59 -6.10
N ASP A 276 15.14 13.46 -5.12
CA ASP A 276 16.23 14.44 -5.01
C ASP A 276 16.99 14.26 -3.69
N ALA A 277 18.32 14.40 -3.75
CA ALA A 277 19.19 14.16 -2.61
C ALA A 277 19.11 15.26 -1.52
N ASP A 278 18.78 16.50 -1.91
CA ASP A 278 18.66 17.63 -0.99
C ASP A 278 17.25 17.65 -0.34
N GLU A 279 16.21 17.30 -1.09
CA GLU A 279 14.82 17.27 -0.59
C GLU A 279 14.48 15.98 0.17
N GLN A 280 15.02 14.82 -0.26
CA GLN A 280 14.69 13.49 0.27
C GLN A 280 15.94 12.65 0.56
N PRO A 281 16.87 13.12 1.41
CA PRO A 281 18.21 12.52 1.57
C PRO A 281 18.19 11.05 2.00
N ALA A 282 17.33 10.68 2.94
CA ALA A 282 17.27 9.29 3.44
C ALA A 282 16.72 8.32 2.38
N MET A 283 15.69 8.72 1.64
CA MET A 283 15.13 7.90 0.56
C MET A 283 16.08 7.83 -0.63
N HIS A 284 16.73 8.94 -0.99
CA HIS A 284 17.74 8.97 -2.03
C HIS A 284 18.88 8.02 -1.69
N ALA A 285 19.44 8.10 -0.47
CA ALA A 285 20.50 7.21 -0.01
C ALA A 285 20.11 5.73 -0.13
N ALA A 286 18.90 5.36 0.31
CA ALA A 286 18.42 3.98 0.23
C ALA A 286 18.24 3.48 -1.22
N VAL A 287 17.75 4.32 -2.13
CA VAL A 287 17.55 3.97 -3.55
C VAL A 287 18.88 3.90 -4.32
N THR A 288 19.87 4.71 -3.92
CA THR A 288 21.22 4.70 -4.51
C THR A 288 22.19 3.75 -3.83
N ASP A 289 21.71 2.91 -2.90
CA ASP A 289 22.53 1.86 -2.29
C ASP A 289 22.77 0.71 -3.29
N GLU A 290 23.91 0.03 -3.18
CA GLU A 290 24.27 -1.07 -4.09
C GLU A 290 23.31 -2.27 -3.98
N SER A 291 22.62 -2.39 -2.84
CA SER A 291 21.60 -3.41 -2.61
C SER A 291 20.28 -3.14 -3.36
N ALA A 292 20.02 -1.92 -3.82
CA ALA A 292 18.74 -1.60 -4.45
C ALA A 292 18.51 -2.40 -5.76
N VAL A 293 17.26 -2.56 -6.17
CA VAL A 293 16.90 -3.10 -7.50
C VAL A 293 15.96 -2.11 -8.19
N LEU A 294 16.42 -1.48 -9.26
CA LEU A 294 15.67 -0.45 -9.97
C LEU A 294 14.83 -1.07 -11.09
N GLU A 295 13.63 -0.55 -11.27
CA GLU A 295 12.71 -0.97 -12.33
C GLU A 295 12.13 0.27 -13.03
N ASN A 296 12.32 0.34 -14.34
CA ASN A 296 11.86 1.42 -15.22
C ASN A 296 12.37 2.83 -14.87
N VAL A 297 13.53 2.92 -14.22
CA VAL A 297 14.27 4.18 -14.04
C VAL A 297 15.14 4.44 -15.27
N ASP A 298 15.28 5.69 -15.70
CA ASP A 298 16.18 6.03 -16.81
C ASP A 298 17.63 5.90 -16.35
N VAL A 299 18.34 4.94 -16.93
CA VAL A 299 19.75 4.67 -16.66
C VAL A 299 20.49 4.71 -17.98
N SER A 300 21.51 5.57 -18.05
CA SER A 300 22.34 5.72 -19.24
C SER A 300 23.27 4.52 -19.43
N ASP A 301 23.84 4.37 -20.63
CA ASP A 301 24.79 3.28 -20.96
C ASP A 301 26.04 3.27 -20.06
N ASP A 302 26.38 4.40 -19.44
CA ASP A 302 27.49 4.53 -18.48
C ASP A 302 27.08 4.31 -17.01
N GLY A 303 25.82 3.97 -16.75
CA GLY A 303 25.26 3.72 -15.43
C GLY A 303 24.65 4.94 -14.76
N THR A 304 24.76 6.14 -15.34
CA THR A 304 24.21 7.38 -14.74
C THR A 304 22.70 7.26 -14.57
N VAL A 305 22.19 7.51 -13.36
CA VAL A 305 20.76 7.43 -13.03
C VAL A 305 20.12 8.82 -13.11
N ASP A 306 18.97 8.91 -13.79
CA ASP A 306 18.15 10.13 -13.84
C ASP A 306 16.77 9.86 -13.23
N PHE A 307 16.57 10.36 -12.01
CA PHE A 307 15.30 10.23 -11.29
C PHE A 307 14.23 11.24 -11.73
N ASP A 308 14.58 12.27 -12.50
CA ASP A 308 13.61 13.24 -13.03
C ASP A 308 13.05 12.80 -14.39
N SER A 309 13.75 11.91 -15.09
CA SER A 309 13.35 11.41 -16.40
C SER A 309 12.17 10.43 -16.33
N ASP A 310 11.12 10.73 -17.08
CA ASP A 310 9.96 9.84 -17.30
C ASP A 310 10.06 9.06 -18.62
N ARG A 311 11.27 8.98 -19.23
CA ARG A 311 11.52 8.37 -20.54
C ARG A 311 10.87 6.99 -20.70
N HIS A 312 10.88 6.18 -19.64
CA HIS A 312 10.20 4.89 -19.61
C HIS A 312 8.78 4.99 -19.05
N THR A 313 8.64 5.66 -17.90
CA THR A 313 7.35 5.90 -17.24
C THR A 313 7.55 6.86 -16.07
N SER A 314 6.49 7.57 -15.67
CA SER A 314 6.45 8.28 -14.37
C SER A 314 6.26 7.34 -13.18
N ASN A 315 6.15 6.03 -13.40
CA ASN A 315 6.05 4.99 -12.39
C ASN A 315 7.38 4.21 -12.23
N GLY A 316 8.53 4.90 -12.31
CA GLY A 316 9.82 4.31 -11.93
C GLY A 316 9.80 3.82 -10.48
N ARG A 317 10.42 2.67 -10.23
CA ARG A 317 10.40 1.98 -8.94
C ARG A 317 11.78 1.52 -8.51
N ALA A 318 11.95 1.34 -7.20
CA ALA A 318 13.08 0.64 -6.63
C ALA A 318 12.61 -0.28 -5.51
N VAL A 319 13.19 -1.48 -5.44
CA VAL A 319 13.19 -2.27 -4.21
C VAL A 319 14.41 -1.86 -3.39
N ILE A 320 14.18 -1.41 -2.16
CA ILE A 320 15.22 -1.06 -1.20
C ILE A 320 15.11 -1.95 0.03
N GLU A 321 16.22 -2.17 0.72
CA GLU A 321 16.22 -2.85 2.02
C GLU A 321 15.78 -1.86 3.11
N ARG A 322 14.97 -2.34 4.07
CA ARG A 322 14.44 -1.48 5.14
C ARG A 322 15.54 -0.84 5.97
N GLU A 323 16.62 -1.59 6.24
CA GLU A 323 17.78 -1.11 7.01
C GLU A 323 18.49 0.10 6.38
N GLN A 324 18.34 0.30 5.06
CA GLN A 324 18.91 1.46 4.36
C GLN A 324 18.07 2.73 4.52
N LEU A 325 16.83 2.61 5.02
CA LEU A 325 15.96 3.75 5.27
C LEU A 325 15.89 4.03 6.78
N SER A 326 16.57 5.10 7.21
CA SER A 326 16.70 5.44 8.64
C SER A 326 15.39 5.63 9.41
N SER A 327 14.28 5.91 8.71
CA SER A 327 12.96 6.04 9.33
C SER A 327 12.21 4.73 9.48
N ALA A 328 12.65 3.66 8.81
CA ALA A 328 12.04 2.33 8.91
C ALA A 328 12.56 1.62 10.17
N GLY A 329 11.63 1.08 10.97
CA GLY A 329 11.95 0.25 12.12
C GLY A 329 12.32 -1.18 11.72
N GLU A 330 13.02 -1.85 12.62
CA GLU A 330 13.21 -3.31 12.57
C GLU A 330 11.86 -4.02 12.62
N ASP A 331 10.96 -3.61 13.53
CA ASP A 331 9.60 -4.12 13.63
C ASP A 331 8.74 -3.70 12.42
N ILE A 332 7.77 -4.54 12.06
CA ILE A 332 6.77 -4.24 11.02
C ILE A 332 5.33 -4.24 11.54
N ASP A 333 5.13 -4.76 12.75
CA ASP A 333 3.85 -4.85 13.42
C ASP A 333 3.73 -3.69 14.42
N LEU A 334 2.52 -3.16 14.56
CA LEU A 334 2.17 -2.14 15.54
C LEU A 334 1.23 -2.77 16.57
N ASP A 335 1.64 -2.78 17.84
CA ASP A 335 0.92 -3.49 18.90
C ASP A 335 -0.52 -2.99 19.09
N SER A 336 -0.74 -1.67 19.02
CA SER A 336 -2.05 -1.02 19.14
C SER A 336 -2.12 0.19 18.22
N VAL A 337 -3.22 0.31 17.46
CA VAL A 337 -3.55 1.54 16.74
C VAL A 337 -4.35 2.47 17.65
N ASP A 338 -3.94 3.73 17.69
CA ASP A 338 -4.65 4.79 18.42
C ASP A 338 -5.27 5.80 17.45
N GLN A 339 -4.65 5.98 16.28
CA GLN A 339 -5.00 7.05 15.34
C GLN A 339 -5.00 6.58 13.88
N VAL A 340 -6.03 6.98 13.13
CA VAL A 340 -6.13 6.72 11.68
C VAL A 340 -6.30 8.04 10.93
N PHE A 341 -5.44 8.27 9.93
CA PHE A 341 -5.44 9.48 9.11
C PHE A 341 -5.80 9.17 7.66
N PHE A 342 -6.89 9.77 7.17
CA PHE A 342 -7.27 9.77 5.76
C PHE A 342 -6.70 11.01 5.08
N ILE A 343 -5.74 10.82 4.19
CA ILE A 343 -5.02 11.90 3.52
C ILE A 343 -5.76 12.29 2.24
N THR A 344 -6.13 13.57 2.17
CA THR A 344 -6.78 14.17 1.00
C THR A 344 -6.03 15.43 0.55
N ARG A 345 -6.29 15.87 -0.69
CA ARG A 345 -5.84 17.18 -1.20
C ARG A 345 -7.02 18.04 -1.63
N ASN A 346 -8.20 17.80 -1.04
CA ASN A 346 -9.43 18.48 -1.43
C ASN A 346 -9.48 19.92 -0.89
N PRO A 347 -9.61 20.94 -1.76
CA PRO A 347 -9.52 22.35 -1.35
C PRO A 347 -10.65 22.88 -0.47
N VAL A 348 -11.68 22.08 -0.22
CA VAL A 348 -12.77 22.44 0.70
C VAL A 348 -12.68 21.72 2.05
N MET A 349 -11.61 20.95 2.28
CA MET A 349 -11.36 20.27 3.55
C MET A 349 -10.41 21.08 4.42
N PRO A 350 -10.67 21.23 5.73
CA PRO A 350 -9.74 21.89 6.66
C PRO A 350 -8.38 21.15 6.72
N PRO A 351 -7.33 21.76 7.30
CA PRO A 351 -6.04 21.09 7.48
C PRO A 351 -6.16 19.75 8.18
N VAL A 352 -7.05 19.66 9.18
CA VAL A 352 -7.46 18.41 9.80
C VAL A 352 -8.89 18.54 10.33
N ALA A 353 -9.63 17.43 10.33
CA ALA A 353 -10.88 17.30 11.07
C ALA A 353 -10.93 15.95 11.79
N LYS A 354 -11.44 15.95 13.03
CA LYS A 354 -11.73 14.75 13.81
C LYS A 354 -13.07 14.19 13.37
N LEU A 355 -13.13 12.87 13.19
CA LEU A 355 -14.27 12.15 12.64
C LEU A 355 -14.87 11.24 13.70
N SER A 356 -16.19 11.17 13.74
CA SER A 356 -16.91 10.06 14.37
C SER A 356 -16.63 8.73 13.65
N PRO A 357 -16.87 7.56 14.27
CA PRO A 357 -16.71 6.27 13.60
C PRO A 357 -17.49 6.16 12.27
N GLU A 358 -18.69 6.73 12.20
CA GLU A 358 -19.51 6.75 10.98
C GLU A 358 -18.89 7.66 9.90
N GLU A 359 -18.42 8.86 10.27
CA GLU A 359 -17.71 9.75 9.34
C GLU A 359 -16.36 9.17 8.88
N ALA A 360 -15.67 8.44 9.75
CA ALA A 360 -14.44 7.71 9.42
C ALA A 360 -14.70 6.60 8.41
N ALA A 361 -15.80 5.87 8.56
CA ALA A 361 -16.24 4.89 7.57
C ALA A 361 -16.66 5.56 6.24
N VAL A 362 -17.25 6.76 6.26
CA VAL A 362 -17.45 7.57 5.05
C VAL A 362 -16.11 7.90 4.40
N ALA A 363 -15.13 8.40 5.15
CA ALA A 363 -13.81 8.74 4.61
C ALA A 363 -13.11 7.51 4.01
N PHE A 364 -13.22 6.35 4.67
CA PHE A 364 -12.75 5.06 4.16
C PHE A 364 -13.45 4.68 2.86
N MET A 365 -14.79 4.70 2.82
CA MET A 365 -15.56 4.32 1.64
C MET A 365 -15.34 5.25 0.45
N LEU A 366 -15.12 6.54 0.71
CA LEU A 366 -14.79 7.50 -0.33
C LEU A 366 -13.37 7.27 -0.86
N GLY A 367 -12.40 7.07 0.04
CA GLY A 367 -10.97 7.05 -0.27
C GLY A 367 -10.60 8.13 -1.29
N GLU A 368 -11.04 9.34 -0.99
CA GLU A 368 -11.18 10.44 -1.94
C GLU A 368 -9.99 11.40 -1.90
N SER A 369 -9.52 11.78 -3.09
CA SER A 369 -8.63 12.93 -3.25
C SER A 369 -8.92 13.67 -4.55
N ILE A 370 -8.15 14.72 -4.81
CA ILE A 370 -8.18 15.46 -6.07
C ILE A 370 -6.98 15.03 -6.91
N GLN A 371 -7.24 14.72 -8.18
CA GLN A 371 -6.17 14.37 -9.12
C GLN A 371 -5.28 15.59 -9.35
N THR A 372 -3.98 15.44 -9.07
CA THR A 372 -2.99 16.49 -9.27
C THR A 372 -2.47 16.48 -10.71
N SER A 373 -1.92 17.61 -11.15
CA SER A 373 -1.24 17.73 -12.45
C SER A 373 -0.02 16.81 -12.59
N ALA A 374 0.53 16.31 -11.48
CA ALA A 374 1.61 15.32 -11.44
C ALA A 374 1.14 13.88 -11.76
N GLY A 375 -0.19 13.63 -11.79
CA GLY A 375 -0.77 12.34 -12.18
C GLY A 375 -1.15 12.31 -13.66
N ASP A 376 -2.35 12.80 -13.97
CA ASP A 376 -2.86 12.93 -15.34
C ASP A 376 -3.28 14.38 -15.55
N LEU A 377 -2.49 15.11 -16.35
CA LEU A 377 -2.74 16.52 -16.67
C LEU A 377 -4.16 16.75 -17.23
N SER A 378 -4.75 15.76 -17.91
CA SER A 378 -6.08 15.90 -18.51
C SER A 378 -7.22 15.83 -17.50
N LYS A 379 -6.96 15.29 -16.29
CA LYS A 379 -7.93 15.10 -15.21
C LYS A 379 -7.61 15.91 -13.96
N ALA A 380 -6.63 16.82 -14.05
CA ALA A 380 -6.25 17.67 -12.93
C ALA A 380 -7.48 18.44 -12.38
N GLY A 381 -7.72 18.32 -11.08
CA GLY A 381 -8.89 18.91 -10.43
C GLY A 381 -10.13 18.02 -10.35
N GLU A 382 -10.14 16.83 -10.97
CA GLU A 382 -11.22 15.85 -10.82
C GLU A 382 -11.09 15.05 -9.52
N SER A 383 -12.22 14.71 -8.90
CA SER A 383 -12.24 13.83 -7.74
C SER A 383 -11.97 12.39 -8.16
N ILE A 384 -11.00 11.76 -7.49
CA ILE A 384 -10.70 10.33 -7.62
C ILE A 384 -11.11 9.62 -6.33
N ARG A 385 -11.78 8.49 -6.46
CA ARG A 385 -12.32 7.70 -5.33
C ARG A 385 -11.95 6.24 -5.47
N VAL A 386 -11.36 5.67 -4.43
CA VAL A 386 -11.03 4.25 -4.32
C VAL A 386 -11.27 3.83 -2.87
N VAL A 387 -12.27 3.00 -2.60
CA VAL A 387 -12.60 2.49 -1.24
C VAL A 387 -11.33 2.04 -0.51
N GLY A 388 -11.12 2.53 0.71
CA GLY A 388 -9.95 2.27 1.56
C GLY A 388 -8.62 2.71 0.96
N THR A 389 -8.64 3.50 -0.10
CA THR A 389 -7.50 3.72 -1.02
C THR A 389 -6.91 2.41 -1.56
N ASN A 390 -7.71 1.34 -1.53
CA ASN A 390 -7.32 -0.04 -1.73
C ASN A 390 -8.00 -0.62 -2.98
N PRO A 391 -7.31 -0.69 -4.14
CA PRO A 391 -7.86 -1.28 -5.35
C PRO A 391 -7.84 -2.83 -5.32
N PHE A 392 -7.47 -3.46 -4.20
CA PHE A 392 -7.25 -4.90 -4.07
C PHE A 392 -8.30 -5.61 -3.20
N ILE A 393 -9.34 -4.90 -2.75
CA ILE A 393 -10.44 -5.48 -1.96
C ILE A 393 -11.06 -6.64 -2.73
N VAL A 394 -11.27 -7.76 -2.03
CA VAL A 394 -11.98 -8.95 -2.51
C VAL A 394 -13.28 -9.11 -1.71
N GLY A 395 -14.40 -9.24 -2.41
CA GLY A 395 -15.74 -9.28 -1.84
C GLY A 395 -16.42 -7.91 -1.75
N SER A 396 -17.54 -7.86 -1.00
CA SER A 396 -18.35 -6.64 -0.89
C SER A 396 -17.57 -5.50 -0.26
N LYS A 397 -17.52 -4.37 -0.98
CA LYS A 397 -16.96 -3.11 -0.49
C LYS A 397 -17.85 -2.46 0.58
N GLY A 398 -19.17 -2.69 0.54
CA GLY A 398 -20.08 -2.20 1.57
C GLY A 398 -19.81 -2.87 2.91
N GLU A 399 -19.65 -4.19 2.92
CA GLU A 399 -19.24 -4.95 4.12
C GLU A 399 -17.85 -4.52 4.62
N GLU A 400 -16.94 -4.16 3.72
CA GLU A 400 -15.61 -3.61 4.07
C GLU A 400 -15.74 -2.32 4.90
N GLY A 401 -16.59 -1.39 4.46
CA GLY A 401 -16.88 -0.14 5.17
C GLY A 401 -17.53 -0.37 6.52
N ASN A 402 -18.49 -1.30 6.60
CA ASN A 402 -19.13 -1.67 7.86
C ASN A 402 -18.11 -2.29 8.83
N ARG A 403 -17.21 -3.16 8.33
CA ARG A 403 -16.17 -3.77 9.17
C ARG A 403 -15.20 -2.73 9.69
N PHE A 404 -14.76 -1.79 8.85
CA PHE A 404 -13.91 -0.68 9.25
C PHE A 404 -14.56 0.13 10.38
N ARG A 405 -15.83 0.55 10.22
CA ARG A 405 -16.60 1.27 11.26
C ARG A 405 -16.58 0.51 12.59
N ASN A 406 -16.91 -0.78 12.54
CA ASN A 406 -16.98 -1.60 13.76
C ASN A 406 -15.61 -1.71 14.45
N LEU A 407 -14.53 -1.91 13.70
CA LEU A 407 -13.17 -1.99 14.26
C LEU A 407 -12.79 -0.69 14.96
N VAL A 408 -12.91 0.47 14.29
CA VAL A 408 -12.51 1.75 14.90
C VAL A 408 -13.40 2.14 16.09
N ALA A 409 -14.68 1.77 16.08
CA ALA A 409 -15.58 2.01 17.20
C ALA A 409 -15.30 1.08 18.39
N ASP A 410 -15.07 -0.22 18.15
CA ASP A 410 -14.81 -1.20 19.21
C ASP A 410 -13.46 -0.96 19.90
N LEU A 411 -12.49 -0.43 19.15
CA LEU A 411 -11.13 -0.14 19.60
C LEU A 411 -10.94 1.31 20.12
N ASP A 412 -11.97 2.16 20.03
CA ASP A 412 -11.91 3.59 20.41
C ASP A 412 -10.79 4.36 19.68
N VAL A 413 -10.65 4.11 18.37
CA VAL A 413 -9.58 4.70 17.54
C VAL A 413 -9.97 6.09 17.07
N ASP A 414 -9.09 7.06 17.33
CA ASP A 414 -9.26 8.44 16.89
C ASP A 414 -9.02 8.56 15.37
N CYS A 415 -10.07 8.87 14.63
CA CYS A 415 -10.02 8.98 13.17
C CYS A 415 -10.01 10.44 12.71
N PHE A 416 -9.21 10.73 11.69
CA PHE A 416 -9.03 12.08 11.16
C PHE A 416 -8.99 12.08 9.64
N VAL A 417 -9.50 13.14 9.02
CA VAL A 417 -9.14 13.51 7.65
C VAL A 417 -8.12 14.64 7.70
N ILE A 418 -7.00 14.49 7.00
CA ILE A 418 -5.91 15.47 6.93
C ILE A 418 -5.73 15.94 5.49
N ASN A 419 -5.73 17.26 5.28
CA ASN A 419 -5.54 17.88 3.97
C ASN A 419 -4.08 18.28 3.77
N THR A 420 -3.40 17.65 2.81
CA THR A 420 -1.99 17.93 2.44
C THR A 420 -1.88 18.70 1.12
N GLY A 421 -2.99 19.30 0.69
CA GLY A 421 -3.07 20.18 -0.48
C GLY A 421 -3.08 21.64 -0.06
N HIS A 422 -4.14 22.33 -0.46
CA HIS A 422 -4.34 23.74 -0.18
C HIS A 422 -5.81 23.97 0.23
N LEU A 423 -6.12 25.16 0.74
CA LEU A 423 -7.49 25.66 0.89
C LEU A 423 -7.85 26.61 -0.25
N GLY A 424 -9.08 26.50 -0.74
CA GLY A 424 -9.59 27.34 -1.81
C GLY A 424 -8.89 27.10 -3.15
N ALA A 425 -9.03 28.01 -4.11
CA ALA A 425 -8.31 27.94 -5.38
C ALA A 425 -6.86 28.42 -5.21
N ASP A 426 -6.06 27.63 -4.47
CA ASP A 426 -4.64 27.86 -4.14
C ASP A 426 -4.38 29.09 -3.24
N GLN A 427 -5.30 29.43 -2.34
CA GLN A 427 -5.11 30.62 -1.48
C GLN A 427 -4.16 30.35 -0.31
N LYS A 428 -4.19 29.14 0.24
CA LYS A 428 -3.43 28.79 1.44
C LYS A 428 -2.93 27.35 1.36
N ASP A 429 -1.63 27.18 1.14
CA ASP A 429 -0.98 25.88 1.09
C ASP A 429 -0.95 25.24 2.49
N ILE A 430 -1.16 23.94 2.55
CA ILE A 430 -1.00 23.12 3.76
C ILE A 430 0.18 22.19 3.50
N GLY A 431 1.37 22.67 3.84
CA GLY A 431 2.61 22.01 3.55
C GLY A 431 2.93 20.88 4.51
N VAL A 432 4.14 20.33 4.34
CA VAL A 432 4.69 19.32 5.25
C VAL A 432 4.82 19.89 6.66
N GLU A 433 5.18 21.16 6.83
CA GLU A 433 5.34 21.80 8.14
C GLU A 433 4.04 21.85 8.94
N GLU A 434 2.96 22.29 8.32
CA GLU A 434 1.64 22.29 8.94
C GLU A 434 1.17 20.86 9.25
N SER A 435 1.30 19.95 8.28
CA SER A 435 0.85 18.57 8.41
C SER A 435 1.58 17.85 9.55
N VAL A 436 2.89 18.00 9.63
CA VAL A 436 3.73 17.39 10.68
C VAL A 436 3.42 17.99 12.04
N THR A 437 3.24 19.31 12.13
CA THR A 437 2.87 19.98 13.38
C THR A 437 1.53 19.45 13.89
N ILE A 438 0.54 19.32 13.01
CA ILE A 438 -0.77 18.73 13.35
C ILE A 438 -0.61 17.30 13.87
N LEU A 439 0.10 16.43 13.15
CA LEU A 439 0.29 15.03 13.56
C LEU A 439 0.97 14.91 14.93
N ARG A 440 2.01 15.73 15.16
CA ARG A 440 2.73 15.77 16.43
C ARG A 440 1.82 16.21 17.58
N GLU A 441 1.11 17.31 17.43
CA GLU A 441 0.26 17.84 18.52
C GLU A 441 -0.98 16.96 18.76
N ILE A 442 -1.50 16.29 17.74
CA ILE A 442 -2.54 15.26 17.92
C ILE A 442 -1.99 14.08 18.73
N ALA A 443 -0.79 13.59 18.40
CA ALA A 443 -0.14 12.51 19.16
C ALA A 443 0.18 12.91 20.62
N ARG A 444 0.46 14.20 20.89
CA ARG A 444 0.64 14.71 22.26
C ARG A 444 -0.67 14.90 23.03
N GLY A 445 -1.81 14.94 22.35
CA GLY A 445 -3.09 15.29 22.95
C GLY A 445 -3.26 16.78 23.27
N THR A 446 -2.45 17.66 22.66
CA THR A 446 -2.42 19.10 22.97
C THR A 446 -3.33 19.95 22.07
N VAL A 447 -3.99 19.33 21.09
CA VAL A 447 -4.95 20.00 20.19
C VAL A 447 -6.28 20.23 20.89
N SER A 448 -6.77 21.46 20.84
CA SER A 448 -8.14 21.80 21.26
C SER A 448 -9.09 21.77 20.06
N TRP A 449 -10.30 21.25 20.24
CA TRP A 449 -11.28 21.02 19.18
C TRP A 449 -12.53 21.88 19.34
N ARG A 450 -13.19 22.20 18.21
CA ARG A 450 -14.50 22.85 18.16
C ARG A 450 -15.34 22.28 17.01
N ASP A 451 -16.65 22.34 17.17
CA ASP A 451 -17.57 22.13 16.04
C ASP A 451 -17.50 23.34 15.10
N ASP A 452 -17.39 23.08 13.80
CA ASP A 452 -17.43 24.11 12.77
C ASP A 452 -18.77 24.12 12.04
N ALA A 453 -19.56 25.17 12.24
CA ALA A 453 -20.89 25.27 11.66
C ALA A 453 -20.88 25.40 10.12
N ALA A 454 -19.79 25.89 9.53
CA ALA A 454 -19.68 26.08 8.09
C ALA A 454 -19.47 24.74 7.38
N THR A 455 -18.53 23.94 7.85
CA THR A 455 -18.21 22.62 7.27
C THR A 455 -19.03 21.48 7.86
N GLY A 456 -19.58 21.63 9.07
CA GLY A 456 -20.25 20.55 9.80
C GLY A 456 -19.28 19.55 10.45
N LEU A 457 -17.98 19.83 10.44
CA LEU A 457 -16.93 18.97 10.96
C LEU A 457 -16.44 19.42 12.34
N THR A 458 -15.80 18.51 13.07
CA THR A 458 -15.01 18.86 14.27
C THR A 458 -13.60 19.25 13.84
N VAL A 459 -13.22 20.53 14.02
CA VAL A 459 -11.94 21.09 13.57
C VAL A 459 -11.13 21.64 14.75
N PRO A 460 -9.81 21.83 14.62
CA PRO A 460 -9.04 22.40 15.71
C PRO A 460 -9.38 23.87 15.95
N SER A 461 -9.52 24.24 17.23
CA SER A 461 -9.56 25.64 17.67
C SER A 461 -8.17 26.17 18.03
N GLU A 462 -7.24 25.28 18.42
CA GLU A 462 -5.85 25.62 18.75
C GLU A 462 -4.94 24.43 18.43
N VAL A 463 -3.79 24.72 17.82
CA VAL A 463 -2.70 23.76 17.56
C VAL A 463 -1.41 24.45 18.00
N PRO A 464 -0.73 23.98 19.06
CA PRO A 464 0.52 24.58 19.50
C PRO A 464 1.56 24.67 18.38
N GLY A 465 2.16 25.85 18.21
CA GLY A 465 3.15 26.09 17.16
C GLY A 465 2.58 26.39 15.76
N MET A 466 1.25 26.44 15.59
CA MET A 466 0.60 26.73 14.31
C MET A 466 -0.51 27.78 14.47
N ASP A 467 -0.55 28.79 13.60
CA ASP A 467 -1.68 29.71 13.49
C ASP A 467 -2.83 29.04 12.71
N ILE A 468 -3.60 28.21 13.42
CA ILE A 468 -4.70 27.45 12.81
C ILE A 468 -5.82 28.36 12.28
N SER A 469 -5.95 29.58 12.81
CA SER A 469 -6.98 30.54 12.36
C SER A 469 -6.77 30.99 10.91
N ALA A 470 -5.52 30.97 10.43
CA ALA A 470 -5.20 31.27 9.03
C ALA A 470 -5.77 30.25 8.04
N PHE A 471 -6.26 29.11 8.52
CA PHE A 471 -6.79 28.00 7.73
C PHE A 471 -8.31 27.82 7.90
N ASP A 472 -9.02 28.87 8.33
CA ASP A 472 -10.48 28.82 8.39
C ASP A 472 -11.08 28.62 6.98
N VAL A 473 -11.89 27.56 6.82
CA VAL A 473 -12.41 27.16 5.52
C VAL A 473 -13.39 28.19 4.97
N ALA A 474 -14.21 28.80 5.81
CA ALA A 474 -15.20 29.80 5.38
C ALA A 474 -14.54 31.11 4.92
N GLU A 475 -13.38 31.45 5.50
CA GLU A 475 -12.60 32.62 5.08
C GLU A 475 -11.81 32.38 3.79
N ASN A 476 -11.31 31.15 3.56
CA ASN A 476 -10.42 30.83 2.44
C ASN A 476 -11.14 30.24 1.20
N VAL A 477 -12.39 29.79 1.34
CA VAL A 477 -13.13 29.11 0.26
C VAL A 477 -14.33 29.94 -0.21
N GLU A 478 -14.21 30.52 -1.41
CA GLU A 478 -15.35 31.18 -2.06
C GLU A 478 -16.47 30.21 -2.41
N ASN A 479 -17.72 30.66 -2.24
CA ASN A 479 -18.95 29.89 -2.49
C ASN A 479 -18.98 28.56 -1.72
N LEU A 480 -18.50 28.55 -0.47
CA LEU A 480 -18.37 27.36 0.35
C LEU A 480 -19.66 26.53 0.43
N ASP A 481 -20.80 27.16 0.73
CA ASP A 481 -22.09 26.45 0.86
C ASP A 481 -22.46 25.67 -0.40
N GLU A 482 -22.26 26.26 -1.59
CA GLU A 482 -22.54 25.62 -2.87
C GLU A 482 -21.59 24.44 -3.11
N LYS A 483 -20.29 24.64 -2.82
CA LYS A 483 -19.27 23.59 -2.97
C LYS A 483 -19.50 22.42 -2.02
N LEU A 484 -19.82 22.68 -0.74
CA LEU A 484 -20.14 21.64 0.24
C LEU A 484 -21.44 20.90 -0.12
N ALA A 485 -22.49 21.62 -0.54
CA ALA A 485 -23.74 20.98 -0.97
C ALA A 485 -23.52 20.06 -2.18
N LYS A 486 -22.73 20.51 -3.16
CA LYS A 486 -22.33 19.70 -4.31
C LYS A 486 -21.52 18.48 -3.88
N LEU A 487 -20.48 18.67 -3.06
CA LEU A 487 -19.61 17.60 -2.57
C LEU A 487 -20.39 16.53 -1.80
N ARG A 488 -21.26 16.94 -0.86
CA ARG A 488 -22.15 16.02 -0.13
C ARG A 488 -23.06 15.23 -1.06
N THR A 489 -23.59 15.86 -2.10
CA THR A 489 -24.46 15.19 -3.09
C THR A 489 -23.67 14.13 -3.87
N GLU A 490 -22.45 14.46 -4.31
CA GLU A 490 -21.58 13.53 -5.02
C GLU A 490 -21.13 12.36 -4.13
N ARG A 491 -20.79 12.64 -2.86
CA ARG A 491 -20.42 11.65 -1.86
C ARG A 491 -21.57 10.68 -1.60
N ARG A 492 -22.78 11.18 -1.32
CA ARG A 492 -23.97 10.33 -1.15
C ARG A 492 -24.25 9.47 -2.37
N THR A 493 -24.24 10.08 -3.56
CA THR A 493 -24.45 9.36 -4.83
C THR A 493 -23.42 8.22 -5.01
N HIS A 494 -22.18 8.44 -4.59
CA HIS A 494 -21.15 7.40 -4.61
C HIS A 494 -21.44 6.28 -3.60
N LEU A 495 -21.76 6.63 -2.34
CA LEU A 495 -22.06 5.65 -1.29
C LEU A 495 -23.31 4.82 -1.59
N ASP A 496 -24.30 5.39 -2.27
CA ASP A 496 -25.52 4.70 -2.71
C ASP A 496 -25.26 3.58 -3.73
N THR A 497 -24.05 3.51 -4.31
CA THR A 497 -23.67 2.43 -5.23
C THR A 497 -23.27 1.12 -4.55
N PHE A 498 -23.09 1.12 -3.22
CA PHE A 498 -22.69 -0.06 -2.46
C PHE A 498 -23.89 -0.67 -1.75
N GLU A 499 -24.36 -1.85 -2.19
CA GLU A 499 -25.61 -2.46 -1.69
C GLU A 499 -25.58 -2.76 -0.19
N ASP A 500 -24.48 -3.35 0.30
CA ASP A 500 -24.37 -3.84 1.69
C ASP A 500 -23.89 -2.79 2.70
N LEU A 501 -23.71 -1.53 2.29
CA LEU A 501 -23.26 -0.46 3.20
C LEU A 501 -24.38 -0.08 4.19
N ASP A 502 -24.03 0.11 5.46
CA ASP A 502 -25.00 0.52 6.48
C ASP A 502 -25.51 1.95 6.24
N ASP A 503 -26.81 2.18 6.48
CA ASP A 503 -27.45 3.49 6.30
C ASP A 503 -26.85 4.57 7.22
N GLU A 504 -26.41 4.20 8.43
CA GLU A 504 -25.76 5.12 9.36
C GLU A 504 -24.48 5.74 8.75
N ILE A 505 -23.75 4.97 7.93
CA ILE A 505 -22.58 5.48 7.21
C ILE A 505 -23.03 6.42 6.08
N ARG A 506 -24.08 6.07 5.33
CA ARG A 506 -24.61 6.94 4.24
C ARG A 506 -25.13 8.28 4.80
N ASP A 507 -25.73 8.25 5.98
CA ASP A 507 -26.30 9.43 6.64
C ASP A 507 -25.22 10.34 7.23
N ALA A 508 -24.05 9.80 7.59
CA ALA A 508 -22.91 10.52 8.15
C ALA A 508 -22.05 11.29 7.11
N VAL A 509 -22.54 11.45 5.87
CA VAL A 509 -21.82 12.24 4.85
C VAL A 509 -21.68 13.70 5.26
N TYR A 510 -20.41 14.13 5.40
CA TYR A 510 -19.99 15.49 5.73
C TYR A 510 -19.69 16.37 4.51
#